data_AF-W1PFN0-F1
#
_entry.id   AF-W1PFN0-F1
#
_cell.length_a   1.000
_cell.length_b   1.000
_cell.length_c   1.000
_cell.angle_alpha   90.00
_cell.angle_beta   90.00
_cell.angle_gamma   90.00
#
_symmetry.space_group_name_H-M   'P 1'
#
loop_
_entity.id
_entity.type
_entity.pdbx_description
1 polymer ?
#
loop_
_entity_poly.entity_id
_entity_poly.type
_entity_poly.pdbx_seq_one_letter_code
_entity_poly.pdbx_strand_id
1 'polypeptide(L)'
;MNQDGFKACQSSVSGSAPAPTNPSKACCKAIGSADLGCLCSYRHSLLLHSLGINPDLALQLPAKCNLRTPPQCQVMHVLFGMHSCSRNPPF
;
A
#
# COMPACT_ATOMS: atom_id res chain seq x y z
N MET A 1 2.87 0.48 9.57
CA MET A 1 3.31 -0.85 9.09
C MET A 1 4.79 -1.02 9.38
N ASN A 2 5.19 -2.17 9.94
CA ASN A 2 6.61 -2.52 10.18
C ASN A 2 7.21 -3.28 8.99
N GLN A 3 8.54 -3.46 8.99
CA GLN A 3 9.28 -4.10 7.89
C GLN A 3 8.77 -5.51 7.57
N ASP A 4 8.39 -6.31 8.56
CA ASP A 4 7.85 -7.66 8.34
C ASP A 4 6.48 -7.63 7.66
N GLY A 5 5.65 -6.66 8.03
CA GLY A 5 4.35 -6.45 7.39
C GLY A 5 4.49 -6.06 5.92
N PHE A 6 5.50 -5.24 5.61
CA PHE A 6 5.84 -4.89 4.23
C PHE A 6 6.31 -6.12 3.44
N LYS A 7 7.28 -6.87 3.98
CA LYS A 7 7.81 -8.08 3.35
C LYS A 7 6.71 -9.12 3.10
N ALA A 8 5.77 -9.25 4.03
CA ALA A 8 4.63 -10.15 3.88
C ALA A 8 3.72 -9.79 2.68
N CYS A 9 3.71 -8.52 2.26
CA CYS A 9 2.93 -8.04 1.12
C CYS A 9 3.71 -8.01 -0.19
N GLN A 10 5.05 -8.07 -0.15
CA GLN A 10 5.90 -7.82 -1.31
C GLN A 10 5.57 -8.77 -2.48
N SER A 11 5.31 -10.05 -2.20
CA SER A 11 4.94 -11.04 -3.23
C SER A 11 3.58 -10.77 -3.89
N SER A 12 2.70 -10.01 -3.25
CA SER A 12 1.37 -9.67 -3.78
C SER A 12 1.34 -8.38 -4.58
N VAL A 13 2.38 -7.55 -4.42
CA VAL A 13 2.49 -6.24 -5.07
C VAL A 13 3.72 -6.12 -5.98
N SER A 14 4.53 -7.18 -6.09
CA SER A 14 5.67 -7.22 -7.01
C SER A 14 5.19 -7.25 -8.46
N GLY A 15 5.75 -6.36 -9.27
CA GLY A 15 5.53 -6.34 -10.73
C GLY A 15 6.46 -7.27 -11.51
N SER A 16 7.47 -7.82 -10.85
CA SER A 16 8.49 -8.67 -11.44
C SER A 16 8.22 -10.14 -11.13
N ALA A 17 8.61 -11.02 -12.04
CA ALA A 17 8.47 -12.47 -11.89
C ALA A 17 9.09 -12.97 -10.56
N PRO A 18 8.44 -13.91 -9.86
CA PRO A 18 7.22 -14.64 -10.24
C PRO A 18 5.93 -13.81 -10.14
N ALA A 19 4.86 -14.28 -10.80
CA ALA A 19 3.57 -13.60 -10.84
C ALA A 19 3.04 -13.29 -9.42
N PRO A 20 2.35 -12.16 -9.23
CA PRO A 20 1.89 -11.73 -7.92
C PRO A 20 0.93 -12.75 -7.28
N THR A 21 1.21 -13.13 -6.03
CA THR A 21 0.42 -14.11 -5.28
C THR A 21 -0.66 -13.45 -4.43
N ASN A 22 -1.65 -14.24 -4.00
CA ASN A 22 -2.71 -13.76 -3.11
C ASN A 22 -2.11 -13.29 -1.77
N PRO A 23 -2.54 -12.15 -1.20
CA PRO A 23 -2.00 -11.65 0.06
C PRO A 23 -2.20 -12.64 1.21
N SER A 24 -1.12 -12.85 1.96
CA SER A 24 -1.19 -13.59 3.22
C SER A 24 -2.03 -12.82 4.27
N LYS A 25 -2.57 -13.55 5.24
CA LYS A 25 -3.29 -12.95 6.39
C LYS A 25 -2.42 -11.93 7.15
N ALA A 26 -1.11 -12.18 7.21
CA ALA A 26 -0.14 -11.25 7.80
C ALA A 26 -0.03 -9.95 7.00
N CYS A 27 -0.04 -10.04 5.65
CA CYS A 27 -0.07 -8.88 4.79
C CYS A 27 -1.35 -8.07 4.99
N CYS A 28 -2.53 -8.72 4.93
CA CYS A 28 -3.79 -8.01 5.12
C CYS A 28 -3.91 -7.36 6.50
N LYS A 29 -3.38 -8.00 7.55
CA LYS A 29 -3.28 -7.38 8.89
C LYS A 29 -2.37 -6.16 8.88
N ALA A 30 -1.23 -6.24 8.21
CA ALA A 30 -0.29 -5.12 8.09
C ALA A 30 -0.89 -3.94 7.32
N ILE A 31 -1.61 -4.21 6.22
CA ILE A 31 -2.32 -3.22 5.42
C ILE A 31 -3.49 -2.60 6.18
N GLY A 32 -4.24 -3.41 6.95
CA GLY A 32 -5.33 -2.90 7.80
C GLY A 32 -4.86 -1.97 8.93
N SER A 33 -3.59 -2.09 9.35
CA SER A 33 -2.94 -1.18 10.30
C SER A 33 -2.01 -0.16 9.63
N ALA A 34 -1.97 -0.11 8.29
CA ALA A 34 -1.15 0.84 7.56
C ALA A 34 -1.94 2.12 7.25
N ASP A 35 -1.21 3.23 7.15
CA ASP A 35 -1.78 4.46 6.64
C ASP A 35 -1.84 4.38 5.10
N LEU A 36 -2.97 3.86 4.60
CA LEU A 36 -3.21 3.69 3.16
C LEU A 36 -3.15 5.03 2.41
N GLY A 37 -3.44 6.15 3.10
CA GLY A 37 -3.32 7.46 2.50
C GLY A 37 -1.92 7.88 2.20
N CYS A 38 -1.06 7.71 3.20
CA CYS A 38 0.34 7.92 3.07
C CYS A 38 0.93 7.02 1.96
N LEU A 39 0.60 5.72 1.96
CA LEU A 39 1.08 4.80 0.91
C LEU A 39 0.68 5.25 -0.50
N CYS A 40 -0.52 5.82 -0.67
CA CYS A 40 -0.95 6.33 -1.98
C CYS A 40 -0.26 7.60 -2.42
N SER A 41 0.28 8.42 -1.51
CA SER A 41 1.16 9.53 -1.89
C SER A 41 2.45 9.03 -2.59
N TYR A 42 2.88 7.80 -2.28
CA TYR A 42 4.02 7.16 -2.96
C TYR A 42 3.66 6.53 -4.30
N ARG A 43 2.39 6.51 -4.73
CA ARG A 43 1.94 5.89 -6.00
C ARG A 43 2.81 6.28 -7.20
N HIS A 44 3.21 7.54 -7.26
CA HIS A 44 4.03 8.11 -8.35
C HIS A 44 5.50 8.27 -7.97
N SER A 45 5.88 7.83 -6.77
CA SER A 45 7.25 7.93 -6.28
C SER A 45 8.11 6.83 -6.89
N LEU A 46 9.32 7.21 -7.31
CA LEU A 46 10.36 6.28 -7.76
C LEU A 46 10.74 5.26 -6.66
N LEU A 47 10.46 5.58 -5.39
CA LEU A 47 10.70 4.68 -4.25
C LEU A 47 9.95 3.34 -4.40
N LEU A 48 8.71 3.34 -4.91
CA LEU A 48 7.98 2.08 -5.14
C LEU A 48 8.70 1.21 -6.18
N HIS A 49 9.21 1.84 -7.23
CA HIS A 49 9.93 1.16 -8.31
C HIS A 49 11.26 0.57 -7.80
N SER A 50 12.00 1.32 -6.98
CA SER A 50 13.24 0.83 -6.36
C SER A 50 13.03 -0.33 -5.39
N LEU A 51 11.82 -0.46 -4.83
CA LEU A 51 11.43 -1.58 -3.96
C LEU A 51 10.84 -2.77 -4.74
N GLY A 52 10.75 -2.67 -6.08
CA GLY A 52 10.15 -3.69 -6.95
C GLY A 52 8.62 -3.75 -6.87
N ILE A 53 7.97 -2.72 -6.35
CA ILE A 53 6.52 -2.67 -6.17
C ILE A 53 5.88 -2.12 -7.43
N ASN A 54 4.87 -2.84 -7.92
CA ASN A 54 3.97 -2.33 -8.94
C ASN A 54 2.87 -1.49 -8.26
N PRO A 55 2.76 -0.19 -8.59
CA PRO A 55 1.78 0.70 -7.97
C PRO A 55 0.34 0.26 -8.24
N ASP A 56 0.05 -0.35 -9.40
CA ASP A 56 -1.29 -0.82 -9.72
C ASP A 56 -1.70 -2.00 -8.82
N LEU A 57 -0.80 -2.97 -8.63
CA LEU A 57 -1.02 -4.10 -7.73
C LEU A 57 -1.16 -3.64 -6.27
N ALA A 58 -0.36 -2.65 -5.86
CA ALA A 58 -0.44 -2.06 -4.52
C ALA A 58 -1.79 -1.38 -4.24
N LEU A 59 -2.39 -0.74 -5.26
CA LEU A 59 -3.71 -0.10 -5.14
C LEU A 59 -4.86 -1.10 -5.11
N GLN A 60 -4.68 -2.28 -5.72
CA GLN A 60 -5.63 -3.39 -5.66
C GLN A 60 -5.52 -4.21 -4.36
N LEU A 61 -4.40 -4.11 -3.65
CA LEU A 61 -4.13 -4.89 -2.43
C LEU A 61 -5.17 -4.67 -1.32
N PRO A 62 -5.62 -3.44 -1.01
CA PRO A 62 -6.68 -3.23 -0.01
C PRO A 62 -7.95 -3.99 -0.38
N ALA A 63 -8.38 -3.91 -1.64
CA ALA A 63 -9.57 -4.62 -2.12
C ALA A 63 -9.42 -6.15 -2.00
N LYS A 64 -8.24 -6.71 -2.33
CA LYS A 64 -7.94 -8.14 -2.14
C LYS A 64 -7.99 -8.57 -0.67
N CYS A 65 -7.68 -7.66 0.25
CA CYS A 65 -7.77 -7.87 1.68
C CYS A 65 -9.14 -7.50 2.28
N ASN A 66 -10.14 -7.20 1.44
CA ASN A 66 -11.46 -6.74 1.86
C ASN A 66 -11.41 -5.45 2.70
N LEU A 67 -10.43 -4.60 2.42
CA LEU A 67 -10.22 -3.29 3.03
C LEU A 67 -10.64 -2.19 2.07
N ARG A 68 -11.10 -1.07 2.64
CA ARG A 68 -11.50 0.09 1.85
C ARG A 68 -10.27 0.86 1.38
N THR A 69 -10.08 0.95 0.07
CA THR A 69 -9.09 1.85 -0.51
C THR A 69 -9.52 3.29 -0.23
N PRO A 70 -8.63 4.15 0.32
CA PRO A 70 -9.05 5.48 0.66
C PRO A 70 -9.15 6.38 -0.59
N PRO A 71 -9.96 7.45 -0.52
CA PRO A 71 -10.26 8.29 -1.68
C PRO A 71 -9.02 8.97 -2.27
N GLN A 72 -7.99 9.25 -1.47
CA GLN A 72 -6.71 9.77 -1.96
C GLN A 72 -6.00 8.85 -2.96
N CYS A 73 -6.33 7.56 -3.01
CA CYS A 73 -5.79 6.61 -3.97
C CYS A 73 -6.63 6.48 -5.24
N GLN A 74 -7.92 6.84 -5.17
CA GLN A 74 -8.91 6.62 -6.23
C GLN A 74 -9.12 7.83 -7.16
N VAL A 75 -8.60 9.01 -6.79
CA VAL A 75 -8.58 10.27 -7.58
C VAL A 75 -9.82 10.53 -8.45
N MET A 76 -10.87 11.08 -7.83
CA MET A 76 -11.66 12.21 -8.35
C MET A 76 -12.52 12.85 -7.23
N HIS A 77 -11.90 13.50 -6.23
CA HIS A 77 -12.55 14.64 -5.55
C HIS A 77 -11.55 15.59 -4.88
N VAL A 78 -11.26 16.64 -5.64
CA VAL A 78 -10.70 17.98 -5.43
C VAL A 78 -10.64 18.67 -4.04
N LEU A 79 -11.00 18.09 -2.88
CA LEU A 79 -11.25 18.94 -1.69
C LEU A 79 -10.67 18.53 -0.32
N PHE A 80 -10.03 17.37 -0.14
CA PHE A 80 -9.53 17.01 1.20
C PHE A 80 -8.02 16.83 1.26
N GLY A 81 -7.35 17.93 1.61
CA GLY A 81 -6.33 17.97 2.65
C GLY A 81 -5.06 17.16 2.40
N MET A 82 -3.98 17.87 2.13
CA MET A 82 -2.59 17.41 2.20
C MET A 82 -2.29 16.76 3.56
N HIS A 83 -2.60 15.48 3.74
CA HIS A 83 -2.07 14.71 4.87
C HIS A 83 -0.68 14.24 4.49
N SER A 84 0.31 15.05 4.80
CA SER A 84 1.70 14.63 4.79
C SER A 84 1.82 13.35 5.60
N CYS A 85 2.43 12.32 5.00
CA CYS A 85 2.97 11.14 5.67
C CYS A 85 3.87 11.55 6.85
N SER A 86 3.31 11.94 7.99
CA SER A 86 4.08 12.38 9.15
C SER A 86 3.79 11.47 10.32
N ARG A 87 4.77 10.60 10.55
CA ARG A 87 5.20 10.03 11.84
C ARG A 87 4.27 9.03 12.52
N ASN A 88 4.77 7.79 12.51
CA ASN A 88 5.01 6.96 13.69
C ASN A 88 3.75 6.61 14.53
N PRO A 89 3.17 5.39 14.41
CA PRO A 89 2.33 4.87 15.48
C PRO A 89 3.21 4.55 16.70
N PRO A 90 2.78 4.90 17.93
CA PRO A 90 3.54 4.64 19.15
C PRO A 90 3.51 3.16 19.48
N PHE A 91 4.63 2.68 20.05
CA PHE A 91 4.93 1.35 20.58
C PHE A 91 5.48 0.33 19.58
#